data_AF-R8BB53-F1
#
_entry.id   AF-R8BB53-F1
#
_cell.length_a   1.000
_cell.length_b   1.000
_cell.length_c   1.000
_cell.angle_alpha   90.00
_cell.angle_beta   90.00
_cell.angle_gamma   90.00
#
_symmetry.space_group_name_H-M   'P 1'
#
loop_
_entity.id
_entity.type
_entity.pdbx_description
1 polymer ?
#
loop_
_entity_poly.entity_id
_entity_poly.type
_entity_poly.pdbx_seq_one_letter_code
_entity_poly.pdbx_strand_id
1 'polypeptide(L)'
;MFAAACSGLVAYGILHMRGVAGLTGWQWLFLIEGMFTVVVGVIFLSLFPDSVMNPVSVLGIRAFTEKESYILTQRVLRDDPSKAHAKPHVTGTELKNVVSVCNNATKQDQS
;
A
#
# COMPACT_ATOMS: atom_id res chain seq x y z
N MET A 1 0.82 22.60 -17.56
CA MET A 1 1.65 22.57 -18.80
C MET A 1 2.08 21.15 -19.17
N PHE A 2 2.51 20.31 -18.22
CA PHE A 2 2.91 18.91 -18.52
C PHE A 2 1.78 17.99 -19.02
N ALA A 3 0.56 18.12 -18.50
CA ALA A 3 -0.58 17.27 -18.92
C ALA A 3 -0.94 17.43 -20.41
N ALA A 4 -0.77 18.62 -20.99
CA ALA A 4 -1.05 18.88 -22.40
C ALA A 4 0.01 18.28 -23.35
N ALA A 5 1.28 18.24 -22.92
CA ALA A 5 2.33 17.57 -23.69
C ALA A 5 2.12 16.04 -23.71
N CYS A 6 1.68 15.46 -22.58
CA CYS A 6 1.35 14.04 -22.50
C CYS A 6 0.11 13.68 -23.34
N SER A 7 -0.92 14.53 -23.37
CA SER A 7 -2.12 14.24 -24.17
C SER A 7 -1.84 14.24 -25.68
N GLY A 8 -0.93 15.11 -26.16
CA GLY A 8 -0.47 15.11 -27.55
C GLY A 8 0.28 13.83 -27.94
N LEU A 9 1.12 13.31 -27.03
CA LEU A 9 1.87 12.08 -27.24
C LEU A 9 0.96 10.84 -27.24
N VAL A 10 -0.06 10.83 -26.36
CA VAL A 10 -1.11 9.81 -26.34
C VAL A 10 -1.95 9.85 -27.62
N ALA A 11 -2.34 11.04 -28.10
CA ALA A 11 -3.09 11.21 -29.34
C ALA A 11 -2.32 10.67 -30.57
N TYR A 12 -1.00 10.89 -30.62
CA TYR A 12 -0.13 10.30 -31.64
C TYR A 12 -0.12 8.76 -31.55
N GLY A 13 -0.02 8.20 -30.34
CA GLY A 13 -0.10 6.76 -30.10
C GLY A 13 -1.42 6.13 -30.58
N ILE A 14 -2.56 6.78 -30.36
CA ILE A 14 -3.87 6.31 -30.83
C ILE A 14 -3.95 6.31 -32.37
N LEU A 15 -3.37 7.33 -33.02
CA LEU A 15 -3.36 7.42 -34.48
C LEU A 15 -2.47 6.34 -35.11
N HIS A 16 -1.32 6.04 -34.49
CA HIS A 16 -0.37 5.05 -34.99
C HIS A 16 -0.84 3.59 -34.78
N MET A 17 -1.70 3.35 -33.78
CA MET A 17 -2.18 2.01 -33.42
C MET A 17 -3.55 1.67 -34.04
N ARG A 18 -4.17 2.59 -34.79
CA ARG A 18 -5.41 2.33 -35.53
C ARG A 18 -5.15 1.33 -36.66
N GLY A 19 -5.43 0.04 -36.40
CA GLY A 19 -5.25 -1.04 -37.37
C GLY A 19 -4.21 -2.10 -36.94
N VAL A 20 -3.50 -1.90 -35.83
CA VAL A 20 -2.57 -2.89 -35.28
C VAL A 20 -3.37 -3.93 -34.49
N ALA A 21 -3.26 -5.20 -34.89
CA ALA A 21 -3.91 -6.37 -34.29
C ALA A 21 -5.47 -6.37 -34.30
N GLY A 22 -6.10 -5.53 -35.13
CA GLY A 22 -7.58 -5.47 -35.25
C GLY A 22 -8.30 -4.85 -34.05
N LEU A 23 -7.56 -4.30 -33.08
CA LEU A 23 -8.09 -3.69 -31.87
C LEU A 23 -8.41 -2.21 -32.10
N THR A 24 -9.47 -1.73 -31.46
CA THR A 24 -9.93 -0.35 -31.61
C THR A 24 -9.00 0.59 -30.83
N GLY A 25 -8.75 1.81 -31.34
CA GLY A 25 -7.81 2.76 -30.72
C GLY A 25 -8.08 3.10 -29.25
N TRP A 26 -9.33 2.97 -28.77
CA TRP A 26 -9.67 3.17 -27.35
C TRP A 26 -9.17 2.05 -26.42
N GLN A 27 -9.07 0.80 -26.91
CA GLN A 27 -8.55 -0.33 -26.11
C GLN A 27 -7.06 -0.18 -25.86
N TRP A 28 -6.32 0.31 -26.85
CA TRP A 28 -4.91 0.63 -26.73
C TRP A 28 -4.63 1.72 -25.69
N LEU A 29 -5.53 2.70 -25.55
CA LEU A 29 -5.43 3.71 -24.51
C LEU A 29 -5.49 3.07 -23.11
N PHE A 30 -6.47 2.20 -22.87
CA PHE A 30 -6.57 1.49 -21.59
C PHE A 30 -5.40 0.53 -21.32
N LEU A 31 -4.88 -0.13 -22.35
CA LEU A 31 -3.71 -1.00 -22.21
C LEU A 31 -2.46 -0.21 -21.79
N ILE A 32 -2.19 0.93 -22.44
CA ILE A 32 -1.01 1.74 -22.15
C ILE A 32 -1.13 2.39 -20.76
N GLU A 33 -2.29 2.95 -20.43
CA GLU A 33 -2.54 3.59 -19.14
C GLU A 33 -2.55 2.56 -18.00
N GLY A 34 -3.19 1.42 -18.21
CA GLY A 34 -3.16 0.27 -17.30
C GLY A 34 -1.76 -0.29 -17.08
N MET A 35 -0.95 -0.41 -18.13
CA MET A 35 0.44 -0.85 -17.99
C MET A 35 1.27 0.17 -17.21
N PHE A 36 1.10 1.46 -17.47
CA PHE A 36 1.78 2.52 -16.75
C PHE A 36 1.43 2.51 -15.26
N THR A 37 0.14 2.38 -14.92
CA THR A 37 -0.31 2.31 -13.52
C THR A 37 0.18 1.05 -12.82
N VAL A 38 0.23 -0.11 -13.50
CA VAL A 38 0.85 -1.33 -12.95
C VAL A 38 2.33 -1.13 -12.67
N VAL A 39 3.08 -0.53 -13.61
CA VAL A 39 4.52 -0.24 -13.41
C VAL A 39 4.73 0.70 -12.24
N VAL A 40 3.97 1.79 -12.16
CA VAL A 40 4.01 2.73 -11.02
C VAL A 40 3.63 2.03 -9.73
N GLY A 41 2.64 1.13 -9.73
CA GLY A 41 2.24 0.33 -8.58
C GLY A 41 3.35 -0.60 -8.10
N VAL A 42 4.05 -1.28 -9.01
CA VAL A 42 5.21 -2.13 -8.68
C VAL A 42 6.36 -1.29 -8.11
N ILE A 43 6.63 -0.13 -8.70
CA ILE A 43 7.64 0.81 -8.18
C ILE A 43 7.24 1.30 -6.79
N PHE A 44 5.97 1.64 -6.58
CA PHE A 44 5.45 2.09 -5.30
C PHE A 44 5.58 0.99 -4.24
N LEU A 45 5.20 -0.24 -4.55
CA LEU A 45 5.43 -1.40 -3.67
C LEU A 45 6.91 -1.66 -3.39
N SER A 46 7.79 -1.35 -4.35
CA SER A 46 9.24 -1.46 -4.17
C SER A 46 9.85 -0.30 -3.39
N LEU A 47 9.22 0.87 -3.36
CA LEU A 47 9.72 2.06 -2.67
C LEU A 47 9.09 2.26 -1.30
N PHE A 48 7.91 1.69 -1.03
CA PHE A 48 7.21 1.83 0.23
C PHE A 48 7.66 0.72 1.20
N PRO A 49 8.45 1.03 2.24
CA PRO A 49 8.82 0.05 3.26
C PRO A 49 7.63 -0.21 4.18
N ASP A 50 7.14 -1.45 4.23
CA ASP A 50 6.00 -1.85 5.07
C ASP A 50 6.28 -1.78 6.58
N SER A 51 7.54 -1.63 7.01
CA SER A 51 7.85 -1.51 8.44
C SER A 51 9.19 -0.87 8.73
N VAL A 52 9.20 0.07 9.69
CA VAL A 52 10.41 0.65 10.29
C VAL A 52 11.32 -0.39 10.95
N MET A 53 10.82 -1.60 11.21
CA MET A 53 11.56 -2.71 11.83
C MET A 53 12.16 -3.71 10.83
N ASN A 54 11.81 -3.62 9.54
CA ASN A 54 12.40 -4.46 8.48
C ASN A 54 12.69 -3.61 7.22
N PRO A 55 13.93 -3.15 7.00
CA PRO A 55 14.29 -2.30 5.86
C PRO A 55 14.55 -3.12 4.59
N VAL A 56 13.65 -4.05 4.29
CA VAL A 56 13.65 -4.78 3.01
C VAL A 56 12.35 -4.44 2.29
N SER A 57 12.45 -3.61 1.26
CA SER A 57 11.35 -3.46 0.32
C SER A 57 11.06 -4.82 -0.31
N VAL A 58 9.81 -5.06 -0.74
CA VAL A 58 9.36 -6.34 -1.32
C VAL A 58 10.26 -6.85 -2.48
N LEU A 59 11.04 -5.96 -3.11
CA LEU A 59 11.97 -6.23 -4.21
C LEU A 59 13.47 -6.27 -3.82
N GLY A 60 13.80 -6.27 -2.52
CA GLY A 60 15.17 -6.49 -2.01
C GLY A 60 16.10 -5.27 -1.99
N ILE A 61 15.58 -4.06 -2.23
CA ILE A 61 16.37 -2.83 -2.18
C ILE A 61 16.50 -2.36 -0.73
N ARG A 62 17.74 -2.25 -0.22
CA ARG A 62 18.01 -1.78 1.14
C ARG A 62 17.87 -0.26 1.20
N ALA A 63 16.73 0.23 1.69
CA ALA A 63 16.45 1.67 1.78
C ALA A 63 17.27 2.38 2.88
N PHE A 64 17.71 1.66 3.92
CA PHE A 64 18.50 2.22 5.03
C PHE A 64 19.65 1.29 5.44
N THR A 65 20.81 1.87 5.73
CA THR A 65 21.94 1.14 6.33
C THR A 65 21.62 0.76 7.78
N GLU A 66 22.17 -0.35 8.30
CA GLU A 66 21.89 -0.82 9.68
C GLU A 66 22.16 0.23 10.77
N LYS A 67 23.11 1.13 10.54
CA LYS A 67 23.43 2.22 11.47
C LYS A 67 22.37 3.32 11.47
N GLU A 68 21.77 3.61 10.32
CA GLU A 68 20.74 4.66 10.18
C GLU A 68 19.41 4.19 10.74
N SER A 69 19.04 2.93 10.51
CA SER A 69 17.81 2.34 11.08
C SER A 69 17.84 2.35 12.60
N TYR A 70 18.98 1.98 13.23
CA TYR A 70 19.14 2.03 14.68
C TYR A 70 18.87 3.43 15.27
N ILE A 71 19.45 4.48 14.65
CA ILE A 71 19.28 5.86 15.10
C ILE A 71 17.83 6.32 14.90
N LEU A 72 17.20 5.95 13.77
CA LEU A 72 15.82 6.28 13.47
C LEU A 72 14.84 5.61 14.44
N THR A 73 15.04 4.33 14.79
CA THR A 73 14.21 3.64 15.77
C THR A 73 14.31 4.28 17.14
N GLN A 74 15.52 4.65 17.58
CA GLN A 74 15.69 5.36 18.85
C GLN A 74 15.00 6.72 18.87
N ARG A 75 14.97 7.46 17.75
CA ARG A 75 14.25 8.74 17.64
C ARG A 75 12.74 8.52 17.62
N VAL A 76 12.23 7.58 16.82
CA VAL A 76 10.80 7.25 16.75
C VAL A 76 10.26 6.80 18.10
N LEU A 77 10.99 5.93 18.83
CA LEU A 77 10.60 5.49 20.18
C LEU A 77 10.65 6.62 21.22
N ARG A 78 11.53 7.62 21.01
CA ARG A 78 11.64 8.80 21.87
C ARG A 78 10.53 9.81 21.59
N ASP A 79 10.17 10.01 20.32
CA ASP A 79 9.15 10.98 19.90
C ASP A 79 7.72 10.45 20.09
N ASP A 80 7.51 9.14 19.98
CA ASP A 80 6.20 8.52 20.18
C ASP A 80 6.34 7.16 20.91
N PRO A 81 6.41 7.15 22.25
CA PRO A 81 6.62 5.92 23.04
C PRO A 81 5.45 4.94 22.91
N SER A 82 4.28 5.38 22.44
CA SER A 82 3.12 4.51 22.19
C SER A 82 3.37 3.50 21.05
N LYS A 83 4.30 3.80 20.13
CA LYS A 83 4.70 2.93 19.02
C LYS A 83 5.61 1.77 19.45
N ALA A 84 6.17 1.82 20.67
CA ALA A 84 6.94 0.71 21.24
C ALA A 84 6.07 -0.55 21.42
N HIS A 85 4.77 -0.35 21.62
CA HIS A 85 3.78 -1.41 21.69
C HIS A 85 3.17 -1.60 20.29
N ALA A 86 3.64 -2.61 19.57
CA ALA A 86 2.99 -3.08 18.35
C ALA A 86 1.49 -3.27 18.64
N LYS A 87 0.63 -2.62 17.84
CA LYS A 87 -0.83 -2.73 17.98
C LYS A 87 -1.18 -4.23 18.04
N PRO A 88 -1.79 -4.73 19.12
CA PRO A 88 -2.19 -6.12 19.15
C PRO A 88 -3.14 -6.33 17.99
N HIS A 89 -2.83 -7.30 17.13
CA HIS A 89 -3.77 -7.77 16.12
C HIS A 89 -5.01 -8.22 16.89
N VAL A 90 -6.09 -7.43 16.86
CA VAL A 90 -7.35 -7.79 17.50
C VAL A 90 -7.93 -8.93 16.67
N THR A 91 -7.48 -10.13 16.99
CA THR A 91 -7.96 -11.38 16.46
C THR A 91 -9.43 -11.51 16.84
N GLY A 92 -10.27 -11.93 15.89
CA GLY A 92 -11.73 -12.03 16.10
C GLY A 92 -12.15 -12.90 17.28
N THR A 93 -11.24 -13.73 17.80
CA THR A 93 -11.40 -14.50 19.04
C THR A 93 -11.52 -13.60 20.29
N GLU A 94 -10.75 -12.50 20.38
CA GLU A 94 -10.84 -11.54 21.50
C GLU A 94 -12.19 -10.80 21.48
N LEU A 95 -12.66 -10.43 20.30
CA LEU A 95 -13.99 -9.85 20.11
C LEU A 95 -15.11 -10.81 20.52
N LYS A 96 -15.00 -12.10 20.16
CA LYS A 96 -15.97 -13.12 20.60
C LYS A 96 -15.95 -13.31 22.11
N ASN A 97 -14.78 -13.25 22.74
CA ASN A 97 -14.65 -13.35 24.19
C ASN A 97 -15.33 -12.17 24.89
N VAL A 98 -15.11 -10.93 24.44
CA VAL A 98 -15.77 -9.74 25.01
C VAL A 98 -17.29 -9.78 24.80
N VAL A 99 -17.75 -10.17 23.61
CA VAL A 99 -19.19 -10.31 23.32
C VAL A 99 -19.82 -11.39 24.19
N SER A 100 -19.13 -12.53 24.40
CA SER A 100 -19.63 -13.58 25.28
C SER A 100 -19.68 -13.15 26.74
N VAL A 101 -18.72 -12.35 27.22
CA VAL A 101 -18.73 -11.79 28.58
C VAL A 101 -19.91 -10.82 28.76
N CYS A 102 -20.15 -9.91 27.81
CA CYS A 102 -21.31 -9.01 27.85
C CYS A 102 -22.64 -9.77 27.84
N ASN A 103 -22.76 -10.82 27.02
CA ASN A 103 -23.98 -11.63 26.95
C ASN A 103 -24.25 -12.45 28.22
N ASN A 104 -23.19 -12.84 28.95
CA ASN A 104 -23.33 -13.53 30.23
C ASN A 104 -23.65 -12.54 31.37
N ALA A 105 -23.13 -11.33 31.33
CA ALA A 105 -23.41 -10.28 32.33
C ALA A 105 -24.87 -9.82 32.29
N THR A 106 -25.48 -9.68 31.11
CA THR A 106 -26.90 -9.34 30.98
C THR A 106 -27.84 -10.43 31.48
N LYS A 107 -27.40 -11.70 31.53
CA LYS A 107 -28.18 -12.80 32.10
C LYS A 107 -28.16 -12.84 33.63
N GLN A 108 -27.16 -12.25 34.29
CA GLN A 108 -27.10 -12.24 35.76
C GLN A 108 -27.95 -11.14 36.41
N ASP A 109 -28.22 -10.04 35.71
CA ASP A 109 -29.03 -8.91 36.21
C ASP A 109 -30.55 -9.17 36.17
N GLN A 110 -30.98 -10.30 35.60
CA GLN A 110 -32.41 -10.69 35.48
C GLN A 110 -32.84 -11.80 36.46
N SER A 111 -31.97 -12.25 37.35
CA SER A 111 -32.27 -13.23 38.41
C SER A 111 -32.22 -12.59 39.79
#